data_AF-A0AAU2RJ57-F1
#
_entry.id   AF-A0AAU2RJ57-F1
#
_cell.length_a   1.000
_cell.length_b   1.000
_cell.length_c   1.000
_cell.angle_alpha   90.00
_cell.angle_beta   90.00
_cell.angle_gamma   90.00
#
_symmetry.space_group_name_H-M   'P 1'
#
loop_
_entity.id
_entity.type
_entity.pdbx_description
1 polymer ?
#
loop_
_entity_poly.entity_id
_entity_poly.type
_entity_poly.pdbx_seq_one_letter_code
_entity_poly.pdbx_strand_id
1 'polypeptide(L)'
;MTTTAAPTLFDDEPTAAPPAPAARDRPEGVYGLRPAEARLIAAHDPDIHDSEGRPLLYLVVTSCPYCEHQHVHPAGHVGEPRLCIRNSRCVGQTNGAYYFPAVHQ
;
A
#
# COMPACT_ATOMS: atom_id res chain seq x y z
N MET A 1 11.69 59.01 24.36
CA MET A 1 11.55 58.18 23.15
C MET A 1 11.61 56.74 23.61
N THR A 2 10.46 56.07 23.65
CA THR A 2 10.31 54.73 24.22
C THR A 2 10.38 53.74 23.06
N THR A 3 11.47 52.96 22.99
CA THR A 3 11.63 51.91 21.97
C THR A 3 10.90 50.67 22.45
N THR A 4 9.82 50.30 21.75
CA THR A 4 9.14 49.02 21.87
C THR A 4 10.03 47.93 21.27
N ALA A 5 10.51 47.00 22.09
CA ALA A 5 11.10 45.75 21.60
C ALA A 5 9.97 44.81 21.18
N ALA A 6 9.97 44.38 19.92
CA ALA A 6 9.07 43.37 19.41
C ALA A 6 9.53 41.97 19.87
N PRO A 7 8.63 41.04 20.24
CA PRO A 7 9.01 39.68 20.57
C PRO A 7 9.30 38.89 19.29
N THR A 8 10.43 38.18 19.25
CA THR A 8 10.75 37.20 18.21
C THR A 8 10.00 35.90 18.50
N LEU A 9 8.96 35.60 17.71
CA LEU A 9 8.01 34.50 17.93
C LEU A 9 8.52 33.11 17.45
N PHE A 10 9.74 33.01 16.93
CA PHE A 10 10.23 31.76 16.33
C PHE A 10 11.67 31.49 16.75
N ASP A 11 11.81 30.73 17.84
CA ASP A 11 13.04 29.98 18.13
C ASP A 11 13.17 28.88 17.07
N ASP A 12 14.11 29.07 16.14
CA ASP A 12 14.51 28.08 15.14
C ASP A 12 15.53 27.14 15.80
N GLU A 13 15.05 26.27 16.69
CA GLU A 13 15.85 25.13 17.14
C GLU A 13 15.86 24.12 15.99
N PRO A 14 17.03 23.71 15.46
CA PRO A 14 17.10 22.74 14.39
C PRO A 14 16.61 21.40 14.94
N THR A 15 15.30 21.16 14.80
CA THR A 15 14.68 19.87 15.06
C THR A 15 15.38 18.88 14.14
N ALA A 16 16.25 18.06 14.71
CA ALA A 16 16.91 16.99 13.99
C ALA A 16 15.83 16.20 13.26
N ALA A 17 15.93 16.18 11.93
CA ALA A 17 14.98 15.45 11.10
C ALA A 17 14.91 14.02 11.63
N PRO A 18 13.71 13.48 11.90
CA PRO A 18 13.58 12.11 12.35
C PRO A 18 14.35 11.21 11.38
N PRO A 19 15.08 10.19 11.88
CA PRO A 19 15.86 9.31 11.03
C PRO A 19 14.96 8.77 9.93
N ALA A 20 15.45 8.84 8.68
CA ALA A 20 14.76 8.27 7.55
C ALA A 20 14.40 6.81 7.89
N PRO A 21 13.15 6.38 7.68
CA PRO A 21 12.72 5.04 8.04
C PRO A 21 13.70 4.04 7.43
N ALA A 22 14.28 3.19 8.28
CA ALA A 22 15.23 2.18 7.85
C ALA A 22 14.61 1.40 6.69
N ALA A 23 15.32 1.32 5.57
CA ALA A 23 14.88 0.54 4.43
C ALA A 23 14.64 -0.90 4.93
N ARG A 24 13.36 -1.28 5.03
CA ARG A 24 12.98 -2.64 5.38
C ARG A 24 13.74 -3.57 4.44
N ASP A 25 14.29 -4.65 4.99
CA ASP A 25 14.94 -5.72 4.24
C ASP A 25 13.90 -6.30 3.27
N ARG A 26 13.82 -5.72 2.08
CA ARG A 26 12.79 -6.01 1.09
C ARG A 26 13.38 -7.07 0.16
N PRO A 27 12.69 -8.20 -0.06
CA PRO A 27 13.23 -9.26 -0.89
C PRO A 27 13.53 -8.71 -2.30
N GLU A 28 14.62 -9.17 -2.89
CA GLU A 28 15.01 -8.76 -4.25
C GLU A 28 13.89 -9.08 -5.25
N GLY A 29 13.73 -8.18 -6.22
CA GLY A 29 12.70 -8.33 -7.23
C GLY A 29 13.05 -9.41 -8.25
N VAL A 30 12.05 -10.18 -8.68
CA VAL A 30 12.18 -11.18 -9.75
C VAL A 30 11.74 -10.51 -11.06
N TYR A 31 12.61 -10.45 -12.07
CA TYR A 31 12.35 -9.78 -13.36
C TYR A 31 11.84 -8.32 -13.23
N GLY A 32 12.34 -7.57 -12.24
CA GLY A 32 11.89 -6.20 -11.99
C GLY A 32 10.57 -6.08 -11.22
N LEU A 33 9.95 -7.20 -10.85
CA LEU A 33 8.77 -7.24 -9.99
C LEU A 33 9.17 -7.40 -8.53
N ARG A 34 8.64 -6.56 -7.65
CA ARG A 34 8.87 -6.72 -6.20
C ARG A 34 7.79 -7.63 -5.59
N PRO A 35 8.15 -8.54 -4.67
CA PRO A 35 7.13 -9.28 -3.93
C PRO A 35 6.38 -8.34 -3.00
N ALA A 36 5.07 -8.55 -2.90
CA ALA A 36 4.21 -7.85 -1.96
C ALA A 36 3.41 -8.87 -1.14
N GLU A 37 3.33 -8.63 0.16
CA GLU A 37 2.48 -9.44 1.04
C GLU A 37 1.02 -9.06 0.84
N ALA A 38 0.16 -10.07 0.66
CA ALA A 38 -1.26 -9.87 0.46
C ALA A 38 -2.10 -11.01 1.03
N ARG A 39 -3.37 -10.69 1.32
CA ARG A 39 -4.40 -11.65 1.74
C ARG A 39 -5.67 -11.47 0.92
N LEU A 40 -6.44 -12.54 0.78
CA LEU A 40 -7.78 -12.52 0.18
C LEU A 40 -8.82 -12.28 1.27
N ILE A 41 -9.81 -11.45 0.96
CA ILE A 41 -10.95 -11.20 1.83
C ILE A 41 -12.21 -11.33 0.98
N ALA A 42 -13.16 -12.16 1.42
CA ALA A 42 -14.47 -12.23 0.79
C ALA A 42 -15.35 -11.06 1.24
N ALA A 43 -16.12 -10.52 0.30
CA ALA A 43 -17.26 -9.67 0.60
C ALA A 43 -18.25 -10.46 1.49
N HIS A 44 -18.97 -9.74 2.35
CA HIS A 44 -20.00 -10.35 3.18
C HIS A 44 -21.19 -10.81 2.34
N ASP A 45 -21.63 -9.95 1.42
CA ASP A 45 -22.80 -10.19 0.58
C ASP A 45 -22.42 -10.89 -0.73
N PRO A 46 -23.34 -11.71 -1.29
CA PRO A 46 -23.17 -12.29 -2.62
C PRO A 46 -23.11 -11.20 -3.69
N ASP A 47 -22.34 -11.44 -4.74
CA ASP A 47 -22.28 -10.53 -5.89
C ASP A 47 -23.53 -10.71 -6.77
N ILE A 48 -24.29 -9.64 -6.97
CA ILE A 48 -25.47 -9.64 -7.84
C ILE A 48 -25.11 -9.84 -9.32
N HIS A 49 -23.85 -9.66 -9.68
CA HIS A 49 -23.36 -9.80 -11.05
C HIS A 49 -22.77 -11.18 -11.36
N ASP A 50 -22.61 -12.05 -10.36
CA ASP A 50 -22.17 -13.43 -10.53
C ASP A 50 -23.40 -14.34 -10.63
N SER A 51 -23.49 -15.14 -11.70
CA SER A 51 -24.64 -16.03 -11.91
C SER A 51 -24.77 -17.14 -10.87
N GLU A 52 -23.67 -17.47 -10.18
CA GLU A 52 -23.63 -18.46 -9.10
C GLU A 52 -23.85 -17.83 -7.71
N GLY A 53 -24.02 -16.50 -7.63
CA GLY A 53 -24.20 -15.76 -6.38
C GLY A 53 -22.99 -15.81 -5.45
N ARG A 54 -21.79 -16.03 -6.00
CA ARG A 54 -20.57 -16.13 -5.20
C ARG A 54 -20.16 -14.74 -4.69
N PRO A 55 -19.67 -14.60 -3.45
CA PRO A 55 -19.16 -13.33 -2.97
C PRO A 55 -17.93 -12.87 -3.77
N LEU A 56 -17.79 -11.56 -3.95
CA LEU A 56 -16.57 -10.95 -4.49
C LEU A 56 -15.38 -11.20 -3.57
N LEU A 57 -14.22 -11.47 -4.15
CA LEU A 57 -12.94 -11.51 -3.46
C LEU A 57 -12.18 -10.21 -3.68
N TYR A 58 -11.62 -9.69 -2.60
CA TYR A 58 -10.69 -8.58 -2.59
C TYR A 58 -9.30 -9.07 -2.21
N LEU A 59 -8.30 -8.61 -2.94
CA LEU A 59 -6.90 -8.81 -2.60
C LEU A 59 -6.41 -7.57 -1.86
N VAL A 60 -6.09 -7.75 -0.57
CA VAL A 60 -5.58 -6.69 0.29
C VAL A 60 -4.07 -6.82 0.40
N VAL A 61 -3.35 -5.87 -0.18
CA VAL A 61 -1.90 -5.74 -0.12
C VAL A 61 -1.54 -5.05 1.18
N THR A 62 -0.98 -5.78 2.14
CA THR A 62 -0.68 -5.27 3.49
C THR A 62 0.63 -4.52 3.55
N SER A 63 1.58 -4.87 2.67
CA SER A 63 2.91 -4.28 2.61
C SER A 63 3.26 -3.95 1.16
N CYS A 64 2.81 -2.78 0.69
CA CYS A 64 3.16 -2.31 -0.65
C CYS A 64 4.65 -1.92 -0.70
N PRO A 65 5.45 -2.49 -1.63
CA PRO A 65 6.90 -2.25 -1.68
C PRO A 65 7.28 -0.88 -2.27
N TYR A 66 6.31 0.01 -2.52
CA TYR A 66 6.54 1.31 -3.17
C TYR A 66 6.06 2.51 -2.35
N CYS A 67 4.89 2.46 -1.71
CA CYS A 67 4.33 3.62 -1.00
C CYS A 67 3.92 3.37 0.45
N GLU A 68 4.19 2.19 1.03
CA GLU A 68 3.88 1.89 2.43
C GLU A 68 2.38 1.96 2.82
N HIS A 69 1.51 2.21 1.83
CA HIS A 69 0.06 2.22 1.99
C HIS A 69 -0.52 0.85 1.68
N GLN A 70 -1.66 0.55 2.31
CA GLN A 70 -2.47 -0.61 1.97
C GLN A 70 -3.19 -0.37 0.65
N HIS A 71 -3.21 -1.38 -0.22
CA HIS A 71 -4.01 -1.36 -1.45
C HIS A 71 -5.06 -2.46 -1.41
N VAL A 72 -6.24 -2.18 -1.94
CA VAL A 72 -7.31 -3.17 -2.13
C VAL A 72 -7.58 -3.29 -3.62
N HIS A 73 -7.51 -4.51 -4.16
CA HIS A 73 -7.77 -4.81 -5.57
C HIS A 73 -8.89 -5.81 -5.71
N PRO A 74 -9.64 -5.79 -6.83
CA PRO A 74 -10.49 -6.89 -7.22
C PRO A 74 -9.67 -8.18 -7.42
N ALA A 75 -10.21 -9.29 -6.92
CA ALA A 75 -9.56 -10.61 -6.95
C ALA A 75 -10.48 -11.75 -7.42
N GLY A 76 -11.54 -11.42 -8.17
CA GLY A 76 -12.51 -12.40 -8.67
C GLY A 76 -13.58 -12.73 -7.63
N HIS A 77 -13.98 -14.00 -7.56
CA HIS A 77 -15.05 -14.49 -6.69
C HIS A 77 -14.56 -15.65 -5.83
N VAL A 78 -15.26 -15.93 -4.73
CA VAL A 78 -14.96 -17.09 -3.88
C VAL A 78 -14.98 -18.37 -4.71
N GLY A 79 -13.93 -19.19 -4.62
CA GLY A 79 -13.74 -20.41 -5.42
C GLY A 79 -13.01 -20.18 -6.75
N GLU A 80 -12.95 -18.95 -7.25
CA GLU A 80 -12.25 -18.59 -8.49
C GLU A 80 -11.37 -17.33 -8.31
N PRO A 81 -10.35 -17.37 -7.42
CA PRO A 81 -9.50 -16.22 -7.16
C PRO A 81 -8.62 -15.86 -8.37
N ARG A 82 -8.55 -14.57 -8.70
CA ARG A 82 -7.76 -14.02 -9.81
C ARG A 82 -6.53 -13.26 -9.31
N LEU A 83 -5.48 -14.03 -9.03
CA LEU A 83 -4.16 -13.54 -8.66
C LEU A 83 -3.32 -13.35 -9.93
N CYS A 84 -3.03 -12.11 -10.33
CA CYS A 84 -2.05 -11.85 -11.38
C CYS A 84 -1.14 -10.68 -11.01
N ILE A 85 -0.08 -10.44 -11.77
CA ILE A 85 0.83 -9.30 -11.58
C ILE A 85 0.00 -8.00 -11.51
N ARG A 86 0.32 -7.13 -10.56
CA ARG A 86 -0.38 -5.84 -10.41
C ARG A 86 0.62 -4.69 -10.52
N ASN A 87 0.17 -3.62 -11.16
CA ASN A 87 0.89 -2.36 -11.19
C ASN A 87 0.44 -1.51 -10.00
N SER A 88 1.38 -1.00 -9.22
CA SER A 88 1.12 0.07 -8.25
C SER A 88 1.11 1.40 -8.97
N ARG A 89 0.01 2.13 -8.79
CA ARG A 89 0.01 3.59 -8.93
C ARG A 89 0.14 4.21 -7.55
N CYS A 90 1.33 4.07 -6.99
CA CYS A 90 1.68 4.72 -5.73
C CYS A 90 1.94 6.21 -5.98
N VAL A 91 1.38 7.08 -5.14
CA VAL A 91 1.67 8.52 -5.19
C VAL A 91 3.17 8.73 -4.95
N GLY A 92 3.83 9.48 -5.83
CA GLY A 92 5.26 9.81 -5.72
C GLY A 92 6.25 8.75 -6.21
N GLN A 93 5.80 7.63 -6.79
CA GLN A 93 6.67 6.61 -7.38
C GLN A 93 6.26 6.28 -8.82
N THR A 94 7.24 6.17 -9.72
CA THR A 94 7.00 5.88 -11.13
C THR A 94 6.65 4.39 -11.31
N ASN A 95 5.39 4.07 -11.63
CA ASN A 95 4.86 2.78 -12.09
C ASN A 95 5.62 1.52 -11.60
N GLY A 96 5.64 1.29 -10.29
CA GLY A 96 6.15 0.04 -9.73
C GLY A 96 5.23 -1.14 -10.06
N ALA A 97 5.78 -2.31 -10.36
CA ALA A 97 5.02 -3.55 -10.57
C ALA A 97 5.39 -4.57 -9.50
N TYR A 98 4.38 -5.25 -8.93
CA TYR A 98 4.58 -6.24 -7.88
C TYR A 98 3.77 -7.50 -8.12
N TYR A 99 4.23 -8.58 -7.50
CA TYR A 99 3.61 -9.89 -7.54
C TYR A 99 3.37 -10.41 -6.12
N PHE A 100 2.51 -11.41 -6.00
CA PHE A 100 2.13 -12.00 -4.72
C PHE A 100 2.71 -13.41 -4.65
N PRO A 101 3.83 -13.63 -3.93
CA PRO A 101 4.47 -14.95 -3.87
C PRO A 101 3.61 -15.98 -3.14
N ALA A 102 2.83 -15.54 -2.16
CA ALA A 102 1.84 -16.34 -1.45
C ALA A 102 0.64 -15.44 -1.11
N VAL A 103 -0.56 -16.02 -1.14
CA VAL A 103 -1.78 -15.33 -0.72
C VAL A 103 -2.60 -16.30 0.11
N HIS A 104 -2.98 -15.85 1.30
CA HIS A 104 -3.82 -16.62 2.22
C HIS A 104 -5.22 -16.03 2.25
N GLN A 105 -6.22 -16.89 2.45
CA GLN A 105 -7.61 -16.51 2.77
C GLN A 105 -7.78 -16.39 4.29
#